data_AF-A0A932UB92-F1
#
_entry.id   AF-A0A932UB92-F1
#
_cell.length_a   1.000
_cell.length_b   1.000
_cell.length_c   1.000
_cell.angle_alpha   90.00
_cell.angle_beta   90.00
_cell.angle_gamma   90.00
#
_symmetry.space_group_name_H-M   'P 1'
#
loop_
_entity.id
_entity.type
_entity.pdbx_description
1 polymer ?
#
loop_
_entity_poly.entity_id
_entity_poly.type
_entity_poly.pdbx_seq_one_letter_code
_entity_poly.pdbx_strand_id
1 'polypeptide(L)'
;MRRSQRPRIVLVTRKTPLELLLEQHGTLGQARFYLQSRGQDTRWHEESHERFVAGLATVQAAIPADQRRVRVDRADLDRFLFAPDDVVVMVGQDGLVPNTAKYLRGQAAIGINPDPDRYDGVLCQHHPGDMPYLLA
;
A
#
# COMPACT_ATOMS: atom_id res chain seq x y z
N MET A 1 -3.26 10.40 34.08
CA MET A 1 -2.67 11.08 32.90
C MET A 1 -2.43 10.05 31.81
N ARG A 2 -3.24 10.04 30.73
CA ARG A 2 -2.86 9.26 29.53
C ARG A 2 -1.59 9.91 28.98
N ARG A 3 -0.47 9.18 28.95
CA ARG A 3 0.62 9.57 28.05
C ARG A 3 -0.01 9.72 26.67
N SER A 4 0.08 10.91 26.08
CA SER A 4 -0.29 11.17 24.69
C SER A 4 0.60 10.28 23.82
N GLN A 5 0.20 9.03 23.62
CA GLN A 5 0.89 8.12 22.72
C GLN A 5 0.52 8.52 21.30
N ARG A 6 1.54 8.57 20.42
CA ARG A 6 1.31 8.78 19.00
C ARG A 6 0.33 7.73 18.48
N PRO A 7 -0.60 8.11 17.58
CA PRO A 7 -1.54 7.18 16.98
C PRO A 7 -0.80 6.06 16.25
N ARG A 8 -1.39 4.87 16.20
CA ARG A 8 -0.84 3.76 15.41
C ARG A 8 -1.04 4.06 13.93
N ILE A 9 -0.01 3.84 13.13
CA ILE A 9 -0.10 3.92 11.67
C ILE A 9 -0.53 2.55 11.12
N VAL A 10 -1.62 2.51 10.36
CA VAL A 10 -2.07 1.32 9.65
C VAL A 10 -1.79 1.49 8.16
N LEU A 11 -0.77 0.81 7.67
CA LEU A 11 -0.40 0.79 6.26
C LEU A 11 -1.29 -0.23 5.53
N VAL A 12 -2.16 0.25 4.66
CA VAL A 12 -2.98 -0.60 3.81
C VAL A 12 -2.34 -0.69 2.44
N THR A 13 -2.11 -1.92 1.98
CA THR A 13 -1.58 -2.20 0.65
C THR A 13 -2.46 -3.21 -0.07
N ARG A 14 -2.17 -3.49 -1.34
CA ARG A 14 -2.66 -4.69 -2.01
C ARG A 14 -1.50 -5.38 -2.71
N LYS A 15 -1.62 -6.67 -2.94
CA LYS A 15 -0.69 -7.41 -3.81
C LYS A 15 -0.58 -6.75 -5.18
N THR A 16 0.66 -6.59 -5.61
CA THR A 16 1.04 -6.21 -6.96
C THR A 16 0.65 -7.32 -7.94
N PRO A 17 0.51 -6.99 -9.24
CA PRO A 17 0.28 -7.99 -10.28
C PRO A 17 1.33 -9.11 -10.27
N LEU A 18 2.60 -8.79 -10.00
CA LEU A 18 3.67 -9.77 -9.90
C LEU A 18 3.48 -10.71 -8.69
N GLU A 19 3.16 -10.18 -7.51
CA GLU A 19 2.90 -11.00 -6.33
C GLU A 19 1.73 -11.96 -6.54
N LEU A 20 0.66 -11.52 -7.23
CA LEU A 20 -0.47 -12.39 -7.57
C LEU A 20 -0.05 -13.54 -8.50
N LEU A 21 0.83 -13.28 -9.48
CA LEU A 21 1.37 -14.33 -10.34
C LEU A 21 2.27 -15.31 -9.58
N LEU A 22 3.08 -14.81 -8.65
CA LEU A 22 3.94 -15.66 -7.81
C LEU A 22 3.12 -16.56 -6.89
N GLU A 23 2.00 -16.07 -6.36
CA GLU A 23 1.09 -16.90 -5.56
C GLU A 23 0.42 -18.00 -6.39
N GLN A 24 0.07 -17.70 -7.64
CA GLN A 24 -0.57 -18.68 -8.52
C GLN A 24 0.42 -19.70 -9.08
N HIS A 25 1.65 -19.28 -9.38
CA HIS A 25 2.61 -20.09 -10.14
C HIS A 25 3.84 -20.55 -9.34
N GLY A 26 4.01 -20.10 -8.11
CA GLY A 26 5.04 -20.55 -7.16
C GLY A 26 6.43 -19.94 -7.37
N THR A 27 6.85 -19.71 -8.62
CA THR A 27 8.18 -19.13 -8.93
C THR A 27 8.10 -18.04 -9.99
N LEU A 28 9.09 -17.14 -9.98
CA LEU A 28 9.22 -16.10 -11.01
C LEU A 28 9.40 -16.70 -12.41
N GLY A 29 10.15 -17.80 -12.53
CA GLY A 29 10.33 -18.51 -13.80
C GLY A 29 9.02 -19.04 -14.37
N GLN A 30 8.18 -19.66 -13.54
CA GLN A 30 6.86 -20.16 -13.96
C GLN A 30 5.88 -19.02 -14.29
N ALA A 31 5.90 -17.93 -13.52
CA ALA A 31 5.12 -16.73 -13.83
C ALA A 31 5.52 -16.11 -15.17
N ARG A 32 6.83 -15.99 -15.45
CA ARG A 32 7.35 -15.49 -16.74
C ARG A 32 6.94 -16.39 -17.89
N PHE A 33 7.10 -17.71 -17.75
CA PHE A 33 6.68 -18.67 -18.77
C PHE A 33 5.18 -18.56 -19.07
N TYR A 34 4.34 -18.46 -18.03
CA TYR A 34 2.90 -18.29 -18.17
C TYR A 34 2.53 -17.04 -18.98
N LEU A 35 3.12 -15.88 -18.65
CA LEU A 35 2.88 -14.62 -19.38
C LEU A 35 3.35 -14.72 -20.84
N GLN A 36 4.56 -15.23 -21.06
CA GLN A 36 5.16 -15.35 -22.39
C GLN A 36 4.37 -16.31 -23.28
N SER A 37 3.84 -17.41 -22.73
CA SER A 37 3.00 -18.36 -23.47
C SER A 37 1.71 -17.74 -24.04
N ARG A 38 1.33 -16.56 -23.53
CA ARG A 38 0.15 -15.78 -23.95
C ARG A 38 0.51 -14.47 -24.66
N GLY A 39 1.78 -14.30 -25.03
CA GLY A 39 2.29 -13.10 -25.71
C GLY A 39 2.29 -11.85 -24.82
N GLN A 40 2.30 -12.00 -23.49
CA GLN A 40 2.34 -10.87 -22.56
C GLN A 40 3.77 -10.54 -22.11
N ASP A 41 4.05 -9.24 -21.94
CA ASP A 41 5.34 -8.75 -21.44
C ASP A 41 5.43 -8.85 -19.90
N THR A 42 6.57 -9.33 -19.41
CA THR A 42 6.88 -9.48 -17.99
C THR A 42 7.39 -8.18 -17.38
N ARG A 43 8.02 -7.31 -18.18
CA ARG A 43 8.65 -6.06 -17.71
C ARG A 43 7.68 -5.17 -16.96
N TRP A 44 6.47 -5.01 -17.52
CA TRP A 44 5.43 -4.21 -16.88
C TRP A 44 5.11 -4.69 -15.46
N HIS A 45 5.05 -6.01 -15.22
CA HIS A 45 4.76 -6.58 -13.90
C HIS A 45 5.91 -6.32 -12.92
N GLU A 46 7.14 -6.50 -13.38
CA GLU A 46 8.38 -6.32 -12.61
C GLU A 46 8.61 -4.86 -12.25
N GLU A 47 8.58 -3.95 -13.23
CA GLU A 47 8.75 -2.50 -13.01
C GLU A 47 7.67 -1.93 -12.08
N SER A 48 6.41 -2.34 -12.27
CA SER A 48 5.32 -1.92 -11.38
C SER A 48 5.53 -2.41 -9.95
N HIS A 49 6.05 -3.62 -9.78
CA HIS A 49 6.36 -4.18 -8.47
C HIS A 49 7.53 -3.42 -7.81
N GLU A 50 8.60 -3.15 -8.55
CA GLU A 50 9.76 -2.40 -8.08
C GLU A 50 9.38 -0.99 -7.63
N ARG A 51 8.62 -0.26 -8.44
CA ARG A 51 8.10 1.08 -8.08
C ARG A 51 7.27 1.04 -6.81
N PHE A 52 6.37 0.06 -6.69
CA PHE A 52 5.55 -0.14 -5.50
C PHE A 52 6.41 -0.42 -4.25
N VAL A 53 7.37 -1.34 -4.34
CA VAL A 53 8.26 -1.71 -3.22
C VAL A 53 9.10 -0.51 -2.80
N ALA A 54 9.66 0.24 -3.74
CA ALA A 54 10.43 1.45 -3.46
C ALA A 54 9.56 2.51 -2.76
N GLY A 55 8.38 2.80 -3.30
CA GLY A 55 7.45 3.76 -2.70
C GLY A 55 7.00 3.35 -1.29
N LEU A 56 6.66 2.08 -1.08
CA LEU A 56 6.31 1.57 0.25
C LEU A 56 7.48 1.70 1.23
N ALA A 57 8.71 1.40 0.80
CA ALA A 57 9.89 1.55 1.64
C ALA A 57 10.11 3.02 2.05
N THR A 58 9.93 3.97 1.13
CA THR A 58 9.99 5.41 1.45
C THR A 58 8.95 5.80 2.50
N VAL A 59 7.69 5.36 2.35
CA VAL A 59 6.63 5.64 3.33
C VAL A 59 6.96 5.03 4.70
N GLN A 60 7.44 3.78 4.73
CA GLN A 60 7.80 3.11 5.98
C GLN A 60 8.97 3.79 6.70
N ALA A 61 9.97 4.26 5.95
CA ALA A 61 11.13 4.97 6.50
C ALA A 61 10.76 6.32 7.13
N ALA A 62 9.71 6.98 6.64
CA ALA A 62 9.23 8.25 7.19
C ALA A 62 8.52 8.12 8.54
N ILE A 63 8.03 6.93 8.91
CA ILE A 63 7.32 6.72 10.18
C ILE A 63 8.36 6.61 11.34
N PRO A 64 8.30 7.46 12.38
CA PRO A 64 9.22 7.45 13.52
C PRO A 64 9.35 6.08 14.19
N ALA A 65 10.57 5.65 14.51
CA ALA A 65 10.85 4.30 15.04
C ALA A 65 10.05 3.96 16.32
N ASP A 66 9.74 4.95 17.15
CA ASP A 66 8.95 4.81 18.37
C ASP A 66 7.43 4.77 18.12
N GLN A 67 6.98 5.12 16.91
CA GLN A 67 5.57 5.08 16.53
C GLN A 67 5.16 3.69 16.07
N ARG A 68 4.10 3.17 16.71
CA ARG A 68 3.51 1.88 16.37
C ARG A 68 3.02 1.88 14.93
N ARG A 69 3.32 0.81 14.20
CA ARG A 69 2.84 0.61 12.83
C ARG A 69 2.46 -0.84 12.58
N VAL A 70 1.50 -1.06 11.68
CA VAL A 70 1.11 -2.38 11.18
C VAL A 70 0.80 -2.28 9.70
N ARG A 71 1.12 -3.32 8.94
CA ARG A 71 0.73 -3.45 7.53
C ARG A 71 -0.40 -4.45 7.40
N VAL A 72 -1.42 -4.12 6.61
CA VAL A 72 -2.57 -4.97 6.30
C VAL A 72 -2.78 -5.02 4.79
N ASP A 73 -3.04 -6.21 4.24
CA ASP A 73 -3.43 -6.34 2.85
C ASP A 73 -4.91 -6.03 2.69
N ARG A 74 -5.30 -5.48 1.53
CA ARG A 74 -6.69 -5.20 1.17
C ARG A 74 -7.59 -6.43 1.36
N ALA A 75 -7.07 -7.63 1.10
CA ALA A 75 -7.82 -8.88 1.25
C ALA A 75 -8.18 -9.20 2.71
N ASP A 76 -7.51 -8.58 3.68
CA ASP A 76 -7.66 -8.86 5.12
C ASP A 76 -8.44 -7.78 5.87
N LEU A 77 -8.93 -6.75 5.18
CA LEU A 77 -9.57 -5.59 5.79
C LEU A 77 -10.90 -5.92 6.48
N ASP A 78 -11.61 -6.95 6.04
CA ASP A 78 -12.90 -7.37 6.60
C ASP A 78 -12.80 -7.94 8.02
N ARG A 79 -11.63 -8.47 8.37
CA ARG A 79 -11.28 -9.01 9.69
C ARG A 79 -10.35 -8.11 10.49
N PHE A 80 -9.89 -7.01 9.92
CA PHE A 80 -8.96 -6.10 10.58
C PHE A 80 -9.69 -5.14 11.54
N LEU A 81 -9.19 -5.04 12.77
CA LEU A 81 -9.74 -4.14 13.79
C LEU A 81 -8.97 -2.82 13.82
N PHE A 82 -9.62 -1.77 13.31
CA PHE A 82 -9.16 -0.40 13.43
C PHE A 82 -9.45 0.15 14.83
N ALA A 83 -8.44 0.76 15.46
CA ALA A 83 -8.62 1.56 16.64
C ALA A 83 -9.22 2.93 16.26
N PRO A 84 -9.95 3.61 17.17
CA PRO A 84 -10.55 4.91 16.87
C PRO A 84 -9.52 5.99 16.48
N ASP A 85 -8.30 5.90 17.02
CA ASP A 85 -7.21 6.84 16.82
C ASP A 85 -6.19 6.38 15.76
N ASP A 86 -6.45 5.30 15.01
CA ASP A 86 -5.55 4.89 13.93
C ASP A 86 -5.46 5.98 12.84
N VAL A 87 -4.25 6.18 12.33
CA VAL A 87 -4.02 6.90 11.07
C VAL A 87 -3.81 5.85 9.99
N VAL A 88 -4.70 5.84 9.00
CA VAL A 88 -4.74 4.83 7.95
C VAL A 88 -4.10 5.39 6.69
N VAL A 89 -3.04 4.72 6.24
CA VAL A 89 -2.23 5.15 5.10
C VAL A 89 -2.34 4.10 4.00
N MET A 90 -3.06 4.41 2.93
CA MET A 90 -3.23 3.53 1.78
C MET A 90 -2.11 3.80 0.77
N VAL A 91 -1.24 2.82 0.53
CA VAL A 91 -0.17 2.92 -0.48
C VAL A 91 -0.54 2.07 -1.69
N GLY A 92 -0.81 2.72 -2.83
CA GLY A 92 -1.19 2.05 -4.07
C GLY A 92 -2.11 2.87 -4.98
N GLN A 93 -2.85 2.17 -5.84
CA GLN A 93 -3.81 2.77 -6.78
C GLN A 93 -5.01 3.42 -6.06
N ASP A 94 -5.60 4.46 -6.66
CA ASP A 94 -6.79 5.17 -6.19
C ASP A 94 -7.92 4.27 -5.67
N GLY A 95 -8.20 3.16 -6.37
CA GLY A 95 -9.25 2.22 -5.97
C GLY A 95 -9.04 1.58 -4.58
N LEU A 96 -7.85 1.67 -3.99
CA LEU A 96 -7.58 1.21 -2.63
C LEU A 96 -8.28 2.11 -1.59
N VAL A 97 -8.39 3.42 -1.86
CA VAL A 97 -9.01 4.40 -0.96
C VAL A 97 -10.47 4.04 -0.62
N PRO A 98 -11.41 3.90 -1.59
CA PRO A 98 -12.80 3.57 -1.27
C PRO A 98 -12.94 2.15 -0.70
N ASN A 99 -12.08 1.22 -1.14
CA ASN A 99 -12.05 -0.14 -0.61
C ASN A 99 -11.68 -0.19 0.87
N THR A 100 -10.81 0.71 1.34
CA THR A 100 -10.46 0.85 2.76
C THR A 100 -11.50 1.67 3.51
N ALA A 101 -11.94 2.78 2.94
CA ALA A 101 -12.84 3.74 3.59
C ALA A 101 -14.15 3.10 4.10
N LYS A 102 -14.67 2.08 3.41
CA LYS A 102 -15.88 1.36 3.85
C LYS A 102 -15.76 0.71 5.24
N TYR A 103 -14.54 0.41 5.69
CA TYR A 103 -14.26 -0.17 7.02
C TYR A 103 -13.96 0.89 8.08
N LEU A 104 -13.69 2.13 7.68
CA LEU A 104 -13.33 3.20 8.61
C LEU A 104 -14.58 3.80 9.27
N ARG A 105 -14.39 4.31 10.48
CA ARG A 105 -15.39 4.94 11.36
C ARG A 105 -14.82 6.25 11.94
N GLY A 106 -14.31 7.11 11.05
CA GLY A 106 -13.77 8.43 11.41
C GLY A 106 -12.25 8.51 11.58
N GLN A 107 -11.51 7.41 11.36
CA GLN A 107 -10.04 7.45 11.31
C GLN A 107 -9.56 8.39 10.20
N ALA A 108 -8.42 9.05 10.43
CA ALA A 108 -7.72 9.79 9.38
C ALA A 108 -7.27 8.83 8.28
N ALA A 109 -7.52 9.19 7.02
CA ALA A 109 -7.19 8.38 5.86
C ALA A 109 -6.31 9.17 4.88
N ILE A 110 -5.17 8.59 4.49
CA ILE A 110 -4.16 9.21 3.65
C ILE A 110 -3.89 8.29 2.47
N GLY A 111 -4.11 8.77 1.24
CA GLY A 111 -3.82 8.03 0.02
C GLY A 111 -2.47 8.42 -0.58
N ILE A 112 -1.58 7.44 -0.75
CA ILE A 112 -0.24 7.60 -1.31
C ILE A 112 -0.14 6.82 -2.63
N ASN A 113 0.22 7.53 -3.69
CA ASN A 113 0.43 7.00 -5.03
C ASN A 113 1.93 6.70 -5.26
N PRO A 114 2.33 5.41 -5.27
CA PRO A 114 3.73 5.04 -5.50
C PRO A 114 4.16 5.07 -6.97
N ASP A 115 3.25 5.30 -7.92
CA ASP A 115 3.52 5.28 -9.36
C ASP A 115 2.69 6.36 -10.11
N PRO A 116 3.08 7.65 -10.01
CA PRO A 116 2.31 8.77 -10.54
C PRO A 116 2.24 8.85 -12.06
N ASP A 117 3.22 8.25 -12.75
CA ASP A 117 3.18 8.14 -14.21
C ASP A 117 2.03 7.25 -14.69
N ARG A 118 1.39 6.54 -13.76
CA ARG A 118 0.52 5.42 -14.07
C ARG A 118 -0.83 5.45 -13.36
N TYR A 119 -0.88 5.87 -12.11
CA TYR A 119 -2.13 6.07 -11.39
C TYR A 119 -2.49 7.55 -11.44
N ASP A 120 -3.73 7.85 -11.84
CA ASP A 120 -4.24 9.22 -11.99
C ASP A 120 -4.10 10.07 -10.71
N GLY A 121 -4.09 9.43 -9.54
CA GLY A 121 -3.84 10.09 -8.25
C GLY A 121 -5.03 10.93 -7.77
N VAL A 122 -6.25 10.65 -8.25
CA VAL A 122 -7.45 11.39 -7.88
C VAL A 122 -7.76 11.22 -6.39
N LEU A 123 -7.56 10.00 -5.87
CA LEU A 123 -7.82 9.66 -4.47
C LEU A 123 -6.53 9.44 -3.67
N CYS A 124 -5.49 8.91 -4.31
CA CYS A 124 -4.13 8.86 -3.76
C CYS A 124 -3.34 10.08 -4.23
N GLN A 125 -3.56 11.21 -3.57
CA GLN A 125 -3.04 12.52 -4.01
C GLN A 125 -1.58 12.79 -3.58
N HIS A 126 -1.03 11.99 -2.67
CA HIS A 126 0.31 12.18 -2.13
C HIS A 126 1.32 11.25 -2.76
N HIS A 127 2.57 11.70 -2.86
CA HIS A 127 3.70 10.87 -3.25
C HIS A 127 4.37 10.26 -2.02
N PRO A 128 5.15 9.16 -2.17
CA PRO A 128 5.85 8.54 -1.05
C PRO A 128 6.73 9.51 -0.25
N GLY A 129 7.34 10.48 -0.93
CA GLY A 129 8.20 11.50 -0.31
C GLY A 129 7.46 12.53 0.55
N ASP A 130 6.13 12.62 0.44
CA ASP A 130 5.33 13.59 1.20
C ASP A 130 5.07 13.13 2.64
N MET A 131 5.26 11.83 2.91
CA MET A 131 4.92 11.19 4.18
C MET A 131 5.47 11.91 5.44
N PRO A 132 6.71 12.44 5.47
CA PRO A 132 7.21 13.17 6.63
C PRO A 132 6.37 14.41 6.99
N TYR A 133 5.78 15.08 6.00
CA TYR A 133 4.96 16.29 6.20
C TYR A 133 3.53 15.95 6.61
N LEU A 134 3.05 14.76 6.26
CA LEU A 134 1.70 14.28 6.57
C LEU A 134 1.57 13.71 7.99
N LEU A 135 2.70 13.38 8.63
CA LEU A 135 2.76 12.90 10.02
C LEU A 135 3.07 14.01 11.05
N ALA A 136 3.30 15.24 10.58
CA ALA A 136 3.73 16.37 11.41
C ALA A 136 2.62 16.92 12.33
#